data_AF-A0A3B9WM18-F1
#
_entry.id   AF-A0A3B9WM18-F1
#
_cell.length_a   1.000
_cell.length_b   1.000
_cell.length_c   1.000
_cell.angle_alpha   90.00
_cell.angle_beta   90.00
_cell.angle_gamma   90.00
#
_symmetry.space_group_name_H-M   'P 1'
#
loop_
_entity.id
_entity.type
_entity.pdbx_description
1 polymer ?
#
loop_
_entity_poly.entity_id
_entity_poly.type
_entity_poly.pdbx_seq_one_letter_code
_entity_poly.pdbx_strand_id
1 'polypeptide(L)'
;HFLDEYLQMISECKDRVQEATLNHPSFNDLLKRAHDVVTDSSRAALIEDIRSRFKLAIVDEAQDTDKLQWAFFDALFPRDQDDRALIA
;
A
#
# COMPACT_ATOMS: atom_id res chain seq x y z
N HIS A 1 5.25 -16.12 25.39
CA HIS A 1 3.96 -16.74 25.76
C HIS A 1 2.84 -15.71 25.92
N PHE A 2 2.78 -14.91 26.99
CA PHE A 2 1.67 -13.97 27.19
C PHE A 2 1.59 -12.85 26.14
N LEU A 3 2.73 -12.27 25.74
CA LEU A 3 2.75 -11.24 24.70
C LEU A 3 2.34 -11.77 23.32
N ASP A 4 2.72 -13.02 23.00
CA ASP A 4 2.43 -13.63 21.71
C ASP A 4 0.94 -13.90 21.55
N GLU A 5 0.28 -14.38 22.61
CA GLU A 5 -1.18 -14.56 22.65
C GLU A 5 -1.92 -13.23 22.47
N TYR A 6 -1.44 -12.15 23.08
CA TYR A 6 -2.03 -10.81 22.90
C TYR A 6 -1.85 -10.28 21.48
N LEU A 7 -0.66 -10.43 20.89
CA LEU A 7 -0.40 -10.03 19.52
C LEU A 7 -1.27 -10.81 18.53
N GLN A 8 -1.44 -12.11 18.79
CA GLN A 8 -2.31 -12.97 17.99
C GLN A 8 -3.78 -12.53 18.09
N MET A 9 -4.28 -12.28 19.30
CA MET A 9 -5.65 -11.78 19.50
C MET A 9 -5.89 -10.42 18.82
N ILE A 10 -4.90 -9.52 18.85
CA ILE A 10 -4.97 -8.22 18.15
C ILE A 10 -5.00 -8.43 16.63
N SER A 11 -4.17 -9.34 16.10
CA SER A 11 -4.16 -9.67 14.67
C SER A 11 -5.50 -10.23 14.21
N GLU A 12 -6.06 -11.19 14.95
CA GLU A 12 -7.37 -11.78 14.63
C GLU A 12 -8.50 -10.74 14.69
N CYS A 13 -8.44 -9.81 15.65
CA CYS A 13 -9.42 -8.74 15.75
C CYS A 13 -9.30 -7.76 14.57
N LYS A 14 -8.08 -7.46 14.13
CA LYS A 14 -7.81 -6.66 12.92
C LYS A 14 -8.38 -7.35 11.68
N ASP A 15 -8.12 -8.65 11.52
CA ASP A 15 -8.56 -9.42 10.34
C ASP A 15 -10.09 -9.46 10.24
N ARG A 16 -10.78 -9.65 11.38
CA ARG A 16 -12.26 -9.62 11.44
C ARG A 16 -12.85 -8.27 11.05
N VAL A 17 -12.25 -7.17 11.51
CA VAL A 17 -12.69 -5.82 11.11
C VAL A 17 -12.46 -5.62 9.61
N GLN A 18 -11.32 -6.08 9.09
CA GLN A 18 -10.97 -5.94 7.68
C GLN A 18 -11.87 -6.80 6.76
N GLU A 19 -12.29 -7.98 7.22
CA GLU A 19 -13.28 -8.81 6.53
C GLU A 19 -14.66 -8.14 6.52
N ALA A 20 -15.08 -7.55 7.65
CA ALA A 20 -16.36 -6.84 7.75
C ALA A 20 -16.43 -5.60 6.83
N THR A 21 -15.31 -4.93 6.57
CA THR A 21 -15.25 -3.77 5.65
C THR A 21 -15.08 -4.16 4.18
N LEU A 22 -15.04 -5.45 3.82
CA LEU A 22 -14.95 -5.88 2.41
C LEU A 22 -16.06 -5.31 1.54
N ASN A 23 -17.28 -5.22 2.07
CA ASN A 23 -18.46 -4.77 1.33
C ASN A 23 -18.63 -3.24 1.30
N HIS A 24 -17.98 -2.51 2.22
CA HIS A 24 -17.98 -1.05 2.29
C HIS A 24 -16.59 -0.56 2.78
N PRO A 25 -15.57 -0.62 1.90
CA PRO A 25 -14.21 -0.33 2.32
C PRO A 25 -14.05 1.15 2.65
N SER A 26 -13.38 1.43 3.77
CA SER A 26 -12.90 2.79 4.04
C SER A 26 -11.77 3.15 3.07
N PHE A 27 -11.43 4.43 2.97
CA PHE A 27 -10.28 4.88 2.18
C PHE A 27 -8.98 4.18 2.60
N ASN A 28 -8.78 4.00 3.91
CA ASN A 28 -7.63 3.28 4.45
C ASN A 28 -7.62 1.80 4.04
N ASP A 29 -8.78 1.16 3.92
CA ASP A 29 -8.85 -0.24 3.47
C ASP A 29 -8.51 -0.37 1.99
N LEU A 30 -8.93 0.60 1.17
CA LEU A 30 -8.56 0.67 -0.24
C LEU A 30 -7.05 0.88 -0.40
N LEU A 31 -6.47 1.80 0.37
CA LEU A 31 -5.02 2.03 0.36
C LEU A 31 -4.22 0.80 0.80
N LYS A 32 -4.65 0.11 1.86
CA LYS A 32 -4.01 -1.15 2.28
C LYS A 32 -4.06 -2.20 1.18
N ARG A 33 -5.22 -2.41 0.55
CA ARG A 33 -5.35 -3.37 -0.56
C ARG A 33 -4.47 -2.98 -1.75
N ALA A 34 -4.40 -1.69 -2.07
CA ALA A 34 -3.54 -1.19 -3.12
C ALA A 34 -2.07 -1.44 -2.79
N HIS A 35 -1.65 -1.15 -1.55
CA HIS A 35 -0.33 -1.45 -1.03
C HIS A 35 0.00 -2.95 -1.12
N ASP A 36 -0.90 -3.82 -0.67
CA ASP A 36 -0.70 -5.28 -0.71
C ASP A 36 -0.55 -5.78 -2.16
N VAL A 37 -1.30 -5.20 -3.10
CA VAL A 37 -1.18 -5.52 -4.53
C VAL A 37 0.18 -5.09 -5.12
N VAL A 38 0.68 -3.90 -4.76
CA VAL A 38 1.96 -3.38 -5.32
C VAL A 38 3.19 -4.01 -4.68
N THR A 39 3.04 -4.62 -3.50
CA THR A 39 4.12 -5.32 -2.81
C THR A 39 4.13 -6.83 -3.04
N ASP A 40 3.08 -7.39 -3.65
CA ASP A 40 2.97 -8.80 -4.00
C ASP A 40 3.80 -9.14 -5.26
N SER A 41 4.90 -9.88 -5.07
CA SER A 41 5.79 -10.30 -6.15
C SER A 41 5.11 -11.15 -7.23
N SER A 42 4.01 -11.83 -6.91
CA SER A 42 3.25 -12.61 -7.90
C SER A 42 2.51 -11.74 -8.91
N ARG A 43 2.35 -10.44 -8.61
CA ARG A 43 1.63 -9.46 -9.44
C ARG A 43 2.54 -8.57 -10.28
N ALA A 44 3.82 -8.92 -10.40
CA ALA A 44 4.83 -8.11 -11.10
C ALA A 44 4.38 -7.61 -12.49
N ALA A 45 3.68 -8.43 -13.28
CA ALA A 45 3.17 -8.02 -14.60
C ALA A 45 2.15 -6.86 -14.53
N LEU A 46 1.20 -6.92 -13.59
CA LEU A 46 0.24 -5.83 -13.37
C LEU A 46 0.94 -4.55 -12.93
N ILE A 47 1.97 -4.70 -12.08
CA ILE A 47 2.74 -3.57 -11.58
C ILE A 47 3.53 -2.92 -12.71
N GLU A 48 4.17 -3.70 -13.58
CA GLU A 48 4.81 -3.17 -14.78
C GLU A 48 3.83 -2.52 -15.75
N ASP A 49 2.61 -3.04 -15.92
CA ASP A 49 1.58 -2.39 -16.73
C ASP A 49 1.19 -1.01 -16.18
N ILE A 50 0.97 -0.89 -14.87
CA ILE A 50 0.68 0.38 -14.20
C ILE A 50 1.85 1.36 -14.39
N ARG A 51 3.07 0.89 -14.16
CA ARG A 51 4.31 1.65 -14.30
C ARG A 51 4.62 2.05 -15.74
N SER A 52 4.16 1.28 -16.72
CA SER A 52 4.27 1.64 -18.14
C SER A 52 3.38 2.83 -18.48
N ARG A 53 2.20 2.90 -17.84
CA ARG A 53 1.18 3.93 -18.07
C ARG A 53 1.47 5.23 -17.34
N PHE A 54 2.05 5.16 -16.15
CA PHE A 54 2.35 6.33 -15.31
C PHE A 54 3.84 6.43 -15.03
N LYS A 55 4.49 7.46 -15.56
CA LYS A 55 5.92 7.74 -15.39
C LYS A 55 6.22 8.79 -14.33
N LEU A 56 5.23 9.61 -13.98
CA LEU A 56 5.35 10.69 -13.01
C LEU A 56 4.19 10.61 -12.03
N ALA A 57 4.52 10.69 -10.74
CA ALA A 57 3.57 10.95 -9.68
C ALA A 57 3.95 12.24 -8.94
N ILE A 58 2.94 13.06 -8.63
CA ILE A 58 3.08 14.28 -7.84
C ILE A 58 2.17 14.11 -6.62
N VAL A 59 2.75 14.18 -5.42
CA VAL A 59 2.04 14.12 -4.15
C VAL A 59 1.92 15.55 -3.64
N ASP A 60 0.70 16.08 -3.67
CA ASP A 60 0.40 17.35 -3.02
C ASP A 60 0.17 17.12 -1.51
N GLU A 61 0.39 18.15 -0.71
CA GLU A 61 0.27 18.09 0.77
C GLU A 61 1.10 16.94 1.39
N ALA A 62 2.32 16.73 0.90
CA ALA A 62 3.21 15.63 1.29
C ALA A 62 3.47 15.55 2.80
N GLN A 63 3.37 16.68 3.52
CA GLN A 63 3.51 16.71 4.99
C GLN A 63 2.42 15.93 5.73
N ASP A 64 1.25 15.73 5.12
CA ASP A 64 0.11 15.01 5.69
C ASP A 64 0.08 13.53 5.24
N THR A 65 1.07 13.09 4.44
CA THR A 65 1.16 11.74 3.90
C THR A 65 1.77 10.77 4.92
N ASP A 66 1.10 9.64 5.16
CA ASP A 66 1.56 8.64 6.13
C ASP A 66 2.51 7.58 5.53
N LYS A 67 3.07 6.72 6.40
CA LYS A 67 4.03 5.68 6.00
C LYS A 67 3.46 4.65 5.02
N LEU A 68 2.17 4.32 5.10
CA LEU A 68 1.54 3.35 4.21
C LEU A 68 1.39 3.93 2.81
N GLN A 69 1.00 5.20 2.73
CA GLN A 69 0.90 5.94 1.47
C GLN A 69 2.29 6.08 0.82
N TRP A 70 3.32 6.43 1.58
CA TRP A 70 4.70 6.46 1.06
C TRP A 70 5.17 5.10 0.55
N ALA A 71 4.94 4.03 1.30
CA ALA A 71 5.31 2.68 0.86
C ALA A 71 4.60 2.28 -0.44
N PHE A 72 3.33 2.70 -0.63
CA PHE A 72 2.61 2.49 -1.88
C PHE A 72 3.24 3.26 -3.05
N PHE A 73 3.57 4.54 -2.87
CA PHE A 73 4.19 5.34 -3.92
C PHE A 73 5.61 4.89 -4.26
N ASP A 74 6.44 4.60 -3.24
CA ASP A 74 7.81 4.10 -3.44
C ASP A 74 7.80 2.74 -4.15
N ALA A 75 6.81 1.89 -3.87
CA ALA A 75 6.64 0.63 -4.59
C ALA A 75 6.28 0.84 -6.06
N LEU A 76 5.55 1.88 -6.44
CA LEU A 76 5.21 2.14 -7.84
C LEU A 76 6.28 2.95 -8.59
N PHE A 77 6.93 3.91 -7.91
CA PHE A 77 7.88 4.87 -8.47
C PHE A 77 9.24 4.78 -7.76
N PRO A 78 9.97 3.67 -7.94
CA PRO A 78 11.26 3.49 -7.28
C PRO A 78 12.29 4.48 -7.84
N ARG A 79 13.14 5.02 -6.95
CA ARG A 79 14.08 6.12 -7.25
C ARG A 79 15.29 5.69 -8.10
N ASP A 80 15.48 4.40 -8.31
CA ASP A 80 16.59 3.82 -9.06
C ASP A 80 16.30 3.63 -10.56
N GLN A 81 15.14 4.13 -11.04
CA GLN A 81 14.75 4.07 -12.44
C GLN A 81 14.68 5.46 -13.06
N ASP A 82 15.59 5.75 -13.99
CA ASP A 82 15.77 7.08 -14.60
C ASP A 82 14.54 7.61 -15.35
N ASP A 83 13.61 6.74 -15.77
CA ASP A 83 12.40 7.11 -16.51
C ASP A 83 11.17 7.34 -15.61
N ARG A 84 11.33 7.28 -14.29
CA ARG A 84 10.23 7.39 -13.32
C ARG A 84 10.56 8.40 -12.22
N ALA A 85 9.58 9.22 -11.87
CA ALA A 85 9.74 10.24 -10.86
C ALA A 85 8.55 10.27 -9.89
N LEU A 86 8.88 10.39 -8.61
CA LEU A 86 7.97 10.74 -7.54
C LEU A 86 8.38 12.12 -7.02
N ILE A 87 7.49 13.08 -7.18
CA ILE A 87 7.67 14.46 -6.70
C ILE A 87 6.71 14.67 -5.54
N ALA A 88 7.20 15.25 -4.45
CA ALA A 88 6.48 15.48 -3.21
C ALA A 88 6.99 16.76 -2.55
#